data_AF-A0A6B3G0B2-F1
#
_entry.id   AF-A0A6B3G0B2-F1
#
_cell.length_a   1.000
_cell.length_b   1.000
_cell.length_c   1.000
_cell.angle_alpha   90.00
_cell.angle_beta   90.00
_cell.angle_gamma   90.00
#
_symmetry.space_group_name_H-M   'P 1'
#
loop_
_entity.id
_entity.type
_entity.pdbx_description
1 polymer ?
#
loop_
_entity_poly.entity_id
_entity_poly.type
_entity_poly.pdbx_seq_one_letter_code
_entity_poly.pdbx_strand_id
1 'polypeptide(L)'
;ELNLHSRAQDADSDEPWTRHATGTLASTQQPLGPDVGLSTWPPAGAEPVEVEGYYDRLAEQGYGYGPAFHGLRAAWRRGDEVFAEVALP
;
A
#
# COMPACT_ATOMS: atom_id res chain seq x y z
N GLU A 1 -23.26 -3.02 6.10
CA GLU A 1 -22.70 -2.43 4.87
C GLU A 1 -22.01 -1.12 5.22
N LEU A 2 -20.80 -0.90 4.72
CA LEU A 2 -20.01 0.32 4.86
C LEU A 2 -19.93 0.99 3.50
N ASN A 3 -20.21 2.29 3.43
CA ASN A 3 -20.09 3.07 2.21
C ASN A 3 -19.15 4.27 2.45
N LEU A 4 -18.20 4.48 1.53
CA LEU A 4 -17.31 5.64 1.51
C LEU A 4 -17.77 6.60 0.42
N HIS A 5 -18.15 7.80 0.84
CA HIS A 5 -18.56 8.87 -0.05
C HIS A 5 -17.66 10.08 0.15
N SER A 6 -17.44 10.84 -0.92
CA SER A 6 -16.79 12.15 -0.85
C SER A 6 -17.51 13.13 -1.75
N ARG A 7 -17.35 14.41 -1.43
CA ARG A 7 -17.85 15.54 -2.22
C ARG A 7 -16.79 16.63 -2.11
N ALA A 8 -16.59 17.37 -3.20
CA ALA A 8 -15.68 18.50 -3.20
C ALA A 8 -16.11 19.53 -2.16
N GLN A 9 -15.15 20.22 -1.56
CA GLN A 9 -15.43 21.19 -0.49
C GLN A 9 -16.23 22.39 -1.01
N ASP A 10 -16.05 22.74 -2.27
CA ASP A 10 -16.67 23.85 -2.99
C ASP A 10 -17.93 23.45 -3.79
N ALA A 11 -18.37 22.19 -3.67
CA ALA A 11 -19.60 21.73 -4.28
C ALA A 11 -20.83 22.45 -3.74
N ASP A 12 -21.80 22.72 -4.61
CA ASP A 12 -23.09 23.28 -4.21
C ASP A 12 -23.79 22.36 -3.20
N SER A 13 -24.62 22.93 -2.32
CA SER A 13 -25.31 22.16 -1.27
C SER A 13 -26.12 20.99 -1.82
N ASP A 14 -26.67 21.17 -3.02
CA ASP A 14 -27.58 20.26 -3.68
C ASP A 14 -26.85 19.23 -4.55
N GLU A 15 -25.53 19.37 -4.70
CA GLU A 15 -24.72 18.40 -5.44
C GLU A 15 -24.62 17.09 -4.66
N PRO A 16 -24.95 15.94 -5.29
CA PRO A 16 -24.97 14.65 -4.62
C PRO A 16 -23.57 14.18 -4.25
N TRP A 17 -23.48 13.45 -3.14
CA TRP A 17 -22.25 12.79 -2.73
C TRP A 17 -21.86 11.66 -3.69
N THR A 18 -20.59 11.63 -4.09
CA THR A 18 -20.06 10.55 -4.94
C THR A 18 -19.64 9.37 -4.08
N ARG A 19 -20.14 8.17 -4.40
CA ARG A 19 -19.70 6.93 -3.74
C ARG A 19 -18.42 6.42 -4.39
N HIS A 20 -17.34 6.27 -3.60
CA HIS A 20 -16.05 5.78 -4.07
C HIS A 20 -15.81 4.31 -3.72
N ALA A 21 -16.35 3.83 -2.60
CA ALA A 21 -16.23 2.42 -2.19
C ALA A 21 -17.45 1.96 -1.38
N THR A 22 -17.74 0.66 -1.43
CA THR A 22 -18.74 0.01 -0.57
C THR A 22 -18.27 -1.39 -0.19
N GLY A 23 -18.74 -1.92 0.94
CA GLY A 23 -18.40 -3.25 1.41
C GLY A 23 -19.12 -3.64 2.71
N THR A 24 -18.65 -4.69 3.37
CA THR A 24 -19.21 -5.15 4.65
C THR A 24 -18.08 -5.31 5.66
N LEU A 25 -18.35 -4.87 6.90
CA LEU A 25 -17.45 -5.09 8.03
C LEU A 25 -17.84 -6.40 8.72
N ALA A 26 -16.85 -7.23 9.01
CA ALA A 26 -17.00 -8.43 9.81
C ALA A 26 -16.13 -8.30 11.06
N SER A 27 -16.68 -8.68 12.21
CA SER A 27 -15.85 -8.89 13.41
C SER A 27 -15.04 -10.15 13.18
N THR A 28 -13.74 -10.02 12.95
CA THR A 28 -12.86 -11.18 12.79
C THR A 28 -11.83 -11.18 13.91
N GLN A 29 -11.82 -12.27 14.68
CA GLN A 29 -10.60 -12.75 15.35
C GLN A 29 -9.99 -13.78 14.42
N GLN A 30 -9.53 -13.35 13.25
CA GLN A 30 -8.78 -14.27 12.40
C GLN A 30 -7.46 -14.55 13.11
N PRO A 31 -7.11 -15.82 13.37
CA PRO A 31 -5.79 -16.15 13.86
C PRO A 31 -4.77 -15.53 12.91
N LEU A 32 -3.70 -14.96 13.48
CA LEU A 32 -2.54 -14.58 12.68
C LEU A 32 -2.20 -15.81 11.81
N GLY A 33 -2.00 -15.56 10.51
CA GLY A 33 -1.64 -16.61 9.56
C GLY A 33 -0.36 -17.34 9.97
N PRO A 34 0.13 -18.28 9.14
CA PRO A 34 1.41 -18.93 9.41
C PRO A 34 2.51 -17.89 9.65
N ASP A 35 3.47 -18.21 10.51
CA ASP A 35 4.63 -17.34 10.76
C ASP A 35 5.36 -17.10 9.44
N VAL A 36 5.32 -15.84 8.97
CA VAL A 36 5.98 -15.41 7.73
C VAL A 36 7.46 -15.06 7.95
N GLY A 37 8.01 -15.38 9.12
CA GLY A 37 9.44 -15.28 9.40
C GLY A 37 9.92 -13.86 9.67
N LEU A 38 9.04 -12.98 10.14
CA LEU A 38 9.37 -11.57 10.46
C LEU A 38 10.17 -11.41 11.76
N SER A 39 10.43 -12.50 12.47
CA SER A 39 11.29 -12.52 13.66
C SER A 39 12.78 -12.32 13.33
N THR A 40 13.18 -12.54 12.07
CA THR A 40 14.54 -12.27 11.56
C THR A 40 14.44 -11.41 10.31
N TRP A 41 15.24 -10.35 10.23
CA TRP A 41 15.17 -9.39 9.14
C TRP A 41 16.55 -9.05 8.54
N PRO A 42 16.74 -9.12 7.21
CA PRO A 42 15.78 -9.63 6.23
C PRO A 42 15.52 -11.15 6.41
N PRO A 43 14.38 -11.68 5.92
CA PRO A 43 14.07 -13.10 6.07
C PRO A 43 15.15 -13.98 5.45
N ALA A 44 15.47 -15.10 6.11
CA ALA A 44 16.48 -16.02 5.62
C ALA A 44 16.14 -16.53 4.20
N GLY A 45 17.16 -16.54 3.34
CA GLY A 45 17.03 -16.94 1.93
C GLY A 45 16.32 -15.93 1.04
N ALA A 46 16.06 -14.71 1.52
CA ALA A 46 15.56 -13.61 0.70
C ALA A 46 16.72 -12.83 0.07
N GLU A 47 16.62 -12.58 -1.23
CA GLU A 47 17.62 -11.83 -2.01
C GLU A 47 17.20 -10.36 -2.10
N PRO A 48 18.14 -9.40 -1.99
CA PRO A 48 17.82 -7.98 -2.10
C PRO A 48 17.31 -7.63 -3.50
N VAL A 49 16.31 -6.75 -3.55
CA VAL A 49 15.77 -6.17 -4.78
C VAL A 49 16.24 -4.73 -4.86
N GLU A 50 16.74 -4.35 -6.02
CA GLU A 50 17.14 -2.98 -6.30
C GLU A 50 15.90 -2.08 -6.38
N VAL A 51 15.89 -1.03 -5.54
CA VAL A 51 14.77 -0.08 -5.40
C VAL A 51 15.16 1.35 -5.77
N GLU A 52 16.42 1.59 -6.12
CA GLU A 52 16.86 2.91 -6.60
C GLU A 52 16.27 3.18 -8.00
N GLY A 53 15.91 4.45 -8.24
CA GLY A 53 15.17 4.85 -9.44
C GLY A 53 13.81 4.17 -9.63
N TYR A 54 13.27 3.44 -8.65
CA TYR A 54 11.99 2.73 -8.79
C TYR A 54 10.83 3.70 -9.06
N TYR A 55 10.74 4.79 -8.28
CA TYR A 55 9.69 5.80 -8.46
C TYR A 55 9.86 6.62 -9.73
N ASP A 56 11.09 6.82 -10.21
CA ASP A 56 11.35 7.50 -11.49
C ASP A 56 10.82 6.67 -12.67
N ARG A 57 11.12 5.35 -12.66
CA ARG A 57 10.58 4.40 -13.65
C ARG A 57 9.05 4.33 -13.62
N LEU A 58 8.44 4.45 -12.44
CA LEU A 58 6.99 4.51 -12.31
C LEU A 58 6.42 5.82 -12.87
N ALA A 59 7.10 6.94 -12.66
CA ALA A 59 6.70 8.23 -13.22
C ALA A 59 6.72 8.22 -14.76
N GLU A 60 7.72 7.57 -15.37
CA GLU A 60 7.79 7.35 -16.83
C GLU A 60 6.58 6.56 -17.38
N GLN A 61 5.96 5.72 -16.53
CA GLN A 61 4.77 4.93 -16.87
C GLN A 61 3.45 5.66 -16.53
N GLY A 62 3.52 6.92 -16.08
CA GLY A 62 2.36 7.74 -15.71
C GLY A 62 1.97 7.66 -14.23
N TYR A 63 2.73 6.93 -13.40
CA TYR A 63 2.51 6.84 -11.96
C TYR A 63 3.39 7.88 -11.23
N GLY A 64 2.94 9.14 -11.27
CA GLY A 64 3.62 10.27 -10.63
C GLY A 64 3.42 10.34 -9.12
N TYR A 65 3.92 9.33 -8.38
CA TYR A 65 3.91 9.36 -6.92
C TYR A 65 4.72 10.56 -6.42
N GLY A 66 4.09 11.43 -5.62
CA GLY A 66 4.78 12.55 -4.99
C GLY A 66 5.63 12.12 -3.80
N PRO A 67 6.46 13.02 -3.23
CA PRO A 67 7.41 12.67 -2.15
C PRO A 67 6.75 11.98 -0.95
N ALA A 68 5.53 12.39 -0.57
CA ALA A 68 4.75 11.77 0.51
C ALA A 68 4.46 10.26 0.31
N PHE A 69 4.54 9.78 -0.93
CA PHE A 69 4.30 8.38 -1.32
C PHE A 69 5.61 7.62 -1.61
N HIS A 70 6.77 8.25 -1.44
CA HIS A 70 8.10 7.64 -1.63
C HIS A 70 8.58 6.96 -0.35
N GLY A 71 7.76 6.05 0.18
CA GLY A 71 8.03 5.41 1.47
C GLY A 71 8.91 4.15 1.40
N LEU A 72 9.14 3.59 0.22
CA LEU A 72 9.93 2.35 0.05
C LEU A 72 11.41 2.59 0.32
N ARG A 73 11.98 1.87 1.30
CA ARG A 73 13.39 2.00 1.71
C ARG A 73 14.26 0.85 1.22
N ALA A 74 13.75 -0.37 1.31
CA ALA A 74 14.43 -1.57 0.86
C ALA A 74 13.41 -2.67 0.55
N ALA A 75 13.76 -3.60 -0.33
CA ALA A 75 12.94 -4.76 -0.65
C ALA A 75 13.79 -6.02 -0.83
N TRP A 76 13.18 -7.17 -0.56
CA TRP A 76 13.77 -8.49 -0.73
C TRP A 76 12.75 -9.45 -1.34
N ARG A 77 13.24 -10.47 -2.04
CA ARG A 77 12.39 -11.48 -2.66
C ARG A 77 12.84 -12.88 -2.29
N ARG A 78 11.87 -13.75 -1.97
CA ARG A 78 12.08 -15.19 -1.76
C ARG A 78 11.01 -15.96 -2.52
N GLY A 79 11.38 -16.56 -3.65
CA GLY A 79 10.40 -17.18 -4.56
C GLY A 79 9.40 -16.13 -5.06
N ASP A 80 8.12 -16.29 -4.69
CA ASP A 80 7.03 -15.36 -5.04
C ASP A 80 6.68 -14.37 -3.93
N GLU A 81 7.33 -14.47 -2.78
CA GLU A 81 7.14 -13.55 -1.66
C GLU A 81 8.01 -12.30 -1.85
N VAL A 82 7.41 -11.14 -1.59
CA VAL A 82 8.11 -9.85 -1.55
C VAL A 82 8.02 -9.28 -0.14
N PHE A 83 9.17 -8.90 0.40
CA PHE A 83 9.33 -8.26 1.70
C PHE A 83 9.83 -6.85 1.46
N ALA A 84 9.35 -5.88 2.24
CA ALA A 84 9.77 -4.49 2.08
C ALA A 84 9.85 -3.76 3.43
N GLU A 85 10.80 -2.85 3.54
CA GLU A 85 10.80 -1.79 4.53
C GLU A 85 10.12 -0.56 3.94
N VAL A 86 9.05 -0.10 4.60
CA VAL A 86 8.29 1.08 4.19
C VAL A 86 8.12 2.00 5.39
N ALA A 87 8.52 3.25 5.23
CA ALA A 87 8.35 4.29 6.24
C ALA A 87 7.94 5.59 5.57
N LEU A 88 7.06 6.36 6.22
CA LEU A 88 6.70 7.69 5.74
C LEU A 88 7.97 8.59 5.67
N PRO A 89 8.05 9.51 4.70
CA PRO A 89 9.15 10.47 4.60
C PRO A 89 9.33 11.34 5.84
#